data_AF-A0A932DFP4-F1
#
_entry.id   AF-A0A932DFP4-F1
#
_cell.length_a   1.000
_cell.length_b   1.000
_cell.length_c   1.000
_cell.angle_alpha   90.00
_cell.angle_beta   90.00
_cell.angle_gamma   90.00
#
_symmetry.space_group_name_H-M   'P 1'
#
loop_
_entity.id
_entity.type
_entity.pdbx_description
1 polymer ?
#
loop_
_entity_poly.entity_id
_entity_poly.type
_entity_poly.pdbx_seq_one_letter_code
_entity_poly.pdbx_strand_id
1 'polypeptide(L)'
;MKFELYKDMVLTRDLPEERLKRGDIVKLVEHHPGRDREDGYSAEVFNAVGDTMAVITAPEFALEPLREDEVCCVRTLELRDGTECVPQIVRLGKAVELARKHLPG
;
A
#
# COMPACT_ATOMS: atom_id res chain seq x y z
N MET A 1 16.84 -0.96 -4.84
CA MET A 1 16.48 -1.82 -5.99
C MET A 1 15.05 -1.43 -6.33
N LYS A 2 14.77 -0.94 -7.54
CA LYS A 2 13.46 -0.36 -7.83
C LYS A 2 12.40 -1.45 -8.01
N PHE A 3 11.33 -1.40 -7.21
CA PHE A 3 10.19 -2.29 -7.37
C PHE A 3 9.27 -1.83 -8.52
N GLU A 4 8.62 -2.79 -9.16
CA GLU A 4 7.61 -2.53 -10.18
C GLU A 4 6.31 -2.02 -9.52
N LEU A 5 5.71 -0.99 -10.12
CA LEU A 5 4.40 -0.51 -9.67
C LEU A 5 3.28 -1.49 -10.05
N TYR A 6 2.17 -1.40 -9.34
CA TYR A 6 0.98 -2.25 -9.47
C TYR A 6 1.21 -3.73 -9.16
N LYS A 7 2.31 -4.05 -8.47
CA LYS A 7 2.61 -5.37 -7.90
C LYS A 7 2.23 -5.43 -6.42
N ASP A 8 1.80 -6.62 -6.01
CA ASP A 8 1.58 -6.94 -4.61
C ASP A 8 2.91 -7.27 -3.94
N MET A 9 3.10 -6.70 -2.76
CA MET A 9 4.31 -6.78 -1.94
C MET A 9 3.89 -7.13 -0.52
N VAL A 10 4.80 -7.70 0.25
CA VAL A 10 4.60 -7.97 1.67
C VAL A 10 5.44 -7.02 2.53
N LEU A 11 4.87 -6.59 3.65
CA LEU A 11 5.60 -5.79 4.63
C LEU A 11 6.60 -6.67 5.40
N THR A 12 7.87 -6.27 5.41
CA THR A 12 8.95 -6.99 6.12
C THR A 12 9.03 -6.64 7.60
N ARG A 13 8.30 -5.61 8.04
CA ARG A 13 8.23 -5.14 9.43
C ARG A 13 6.88 -4.50 9.74
N ASP A 14 6.60 -4.34 11.02
CA ASP A 14 5.42 -3.62 11.48
C ASP A 14 5.55 -2.12 11.14
N LEU A 15 4.43 -1.53 10.73
CA LEU A 15 4.26 -0.08 10.54
C LEU A 15 3.19 0.39 11.53
N PRO A 16 3.56 0.64 12.80
CA PRO A 16 2.60 0.88 13.88
C PRO A 16 1.77 2.14 13.67
N GLU A 17 2.34 3.17 13.03
CA GLU A 17 1.62 4.40 12.69
C GLU A 17 0.42 4.12 11.77
N GLU A 18 0.57 3.14 10.87
CA GLU A 18 -0.46 2.70 9.93
C GLU A 18 -1.26 1.48 10.44
N ARG A 19 -0.94 0.97 11.63
CA ARG A 19 -1.52 -0.25 12.24
C ARG A 19 -1.37 -1.50 11.35
N LEU A 20 -0.37 -1.47 10.48
CA LEU A 20 0.01 -2.60 9.65
C LEU A 20 1.10 -3.41 10.36
N LYS A 21 1.10 -4.71 10.08
CA LYS A 21 2.00 -5.70 10.65
C LYS A 21 2.87 -6.27 9.54
N ARG A 22 4.04 -6.74 9.92
CA ARG A 22 4.85 -7.63 9.07
C ARG A 22 3.96 -8.76 8.55
N GLY A 23 4.05 -9.05 7.27
CA GLY A 23 3.23 -10.06 6.60
C GLY A 23 1.95 -9.50 5.95
N ASP A 24 1.57 -8.25 6.20
CA ASP A 24 0.46 -7.65 5.47
C ASP A 24 0.84 -7.41 4.00
N ILE A 25 -0.13 -7.64 3.11
CA ILE A 25 0.03 -7.47 1.67
C ILE A 25 -0.45 -6.08 1.26
N VAL A 26 0.35 -5.40 0.44
CA VAL A 26 0.05 -4.07 -0.11
C VAL A 26 0.37 -4.02 -1.60
N LYS A 27 -0.33 -3.17 -2.36
CA LYS A 27 -0.03 -2.97 -3.78
C LYS A 27 0.68 -1.65 -4.01
N LEU A 28 1.84 -1.66 -4.64
CA LEU A 28 2.56 -0.42 -4.95
C LEU A 28 1.81 0.39 -6.02
N VAL A 29 1.69 1.70 -5.84
CA VAL A 29 1.01 2.59 -6.80
C VAL A 29 1.82 3.81 -7.20
N GLU A 30 2.77 4.24 -6.38
CA GLU A 30 3.66 5.36 -6.69
C GLU A 30 5.06 5.13 -6.12
N HIS A 31 6.09 5.62 -6.83
CA HIS A 31 7.49 5.57 -6.41
C HIS A 31 7.97 6.99 -6.08
N HIS A 32 8.55 7.14 -4.89
CA HIS A 32 9.08 8.39 -4.36
C HIS A 32 10.61 8.30 -4.28
N PRO A 33 11.35 8.83 -5.27
CA PRO A 33 12.81 8.72 -5.28
C PRO A 33 13.42 9.56 -4.15
N GLY A 34 14.27 8.93 -3.34
CA GLY A 34 15.07 9.62 -2.34
C GLY A 34 16.33 10.19 -2.97
N ARG A 35 16.50 11.52 -2.99
CA ARG A 35 17.71 12.14 -3.58
C ARG A 35 19.01 11.72 -2.88
N ASP A 36 18.99 11.75 -1.55
CA ASP A 36 20.09 11.33 -0.64
C ASP A 36 19.55 10.44 0.50
N ARG A 37 18.31 9.98 0.35
CA ARG A 37 17.59 9.11 1.29
C ARG A 37 17.18 7.86 0.55
N GLU A 38 16.73 6.89 1.32
CA GLU A 38 16.09 5.71 0.76
C GLU A 38 14.83 6.08 -0.04
N ASP A 39 14.59 5.30 -1.09
CA ASP A 39 13.37 5.37 -1.88
C ASP A 39 12.15 5.00 -1.03
N GLY A 40 11.04 5.69 -1.28
CA GLY A 40 9.74 5.39 -0.71
C GLY A 40 8.75 4.96 -1.79
N TYR A 41 7.66 4.36 -1.36
CA TYR A 41 6.55 4.00 -2.23
C TYR A 41 5.23 4.37 -1.57
N SER A 42 4.25 4.82 -2.35
CA SER A 42 2.86 4.76 -1.92
C SER A 42 2.28 3.40 -2.25
N ALA A 43 1.57 2.80 -1.30
CA ALA A 43 0.98 1.48 -1.44
C ALA A 43 -0.48 1.45 -0.97
N GLU A 44 -1.33 0.82 -1.77
CA GLU A 44 -2.74 0.56 -1.45
C GLU A 44 -2.85 -0.66 -0.52
N VAL A 45 -3.61 -0.48 0.57
CA VAL A 45 -4.04 -1.56 1.46
C VAL A 45 -5.45 -1.95 1.08
N PHE A 46 -5.67 -3.23 0.81
CA PHE A 46 -6.99 -3.76 0.48
C PHE A 46 -7.59 -4.50 1.66
N ASN A 47 -8.93 -4.44 1.77
CA ASN A 47 -9.64 -5.40 2.60
C ASN A 47 -9.61 -6.79 1.92
N ALA A 48 -10.00 -7.82 2.66
CA ALA A 48 -10.04 -9.18 2.15
C ALA A 48 -11.07 -9.40 1.00
N VAL A 49 -11.96 -8.44 0.73
CA VAL A 49 -12.93 -8.51 -0.39
C VAL A 49 -12.46 -7.73 -1.63
N GLY A 50 -11.31 -7.06 -1.56
CA GLY A 50 -10.67 -6.37 -2.69
C GLY A 50 -10.90 -4.85 -2.77
N ASP A 51 -11.55 -4.21 -1.79
CA ASP A 51 -11.68 -2.75 -1.76
C ASP A 51 -10.49 -2.10 -1.08
N THR A 52 -10.11 -0.91 -1.56
CA THR A 52 -9.07 -0.10 -0.92
C THR A 52 -9.56 0.42 0.44
N MET A 53 -8.87 0.03 1.51
CA MET A 53 -9.10 0.53 2.87
C MET A 53 -8.28 1.79 3.18
N ALA A 54 -7.04 1.81 2.70
CA ALA A 54 -6.09 2.88 2.98
C ALA A 54 -5.03 2.94 1.89
N VAL A 55 -4.29 4.03 1.86
CA VAL A 55 -3.06 4.15 1.09
C VAL A 55 -2.01 4.76 2.00
N ILE A 56 -0.88 4.08 2.09
CA ILE A 56 0.20 4.39 3.02
C ILE A 56 1.46 4.78 2.26
N THR A 57 2.43 5.35 2.97
CA THR A 57 3.81 5.48 2.48
C THR A 57 4.67 4.46 3.19
N ALA A 58 5.43 3.67 2.44
CA ALA A 58 6.38 2.69 2.97
C ALA A 58 7.79 2.97 2.42
N PRO A 59 8.84 2.88 3.25
CA PRO A 59 10.22 2.88 2.76
C PRO A 59 10.54 1.58 2.01
N GLU A 60 11.47 1.62 1.07
CA GLU A 60 11.86 0.47 0.25
C GLU A 60 12.25 -0.76 1.10
N PHE A 61 13.02 -0.59 2.19
CA PHE A 61 13.43 -1.69 3.07
C PHE A 61 12.27 -2.43 3.74
N ALA A 62 11.08 -1.82 3.78
CA ALA A 62 9.93 -2.38 4.45
C ALA A 62 9.11 -3.28 3.52
N LEU A 63 9.57 -3.46 2.27
CA LEU A 63 8.86 -4.17 1.22
C LEU A 63 9.71 -5.31 0.68
N GLU A 64 9.07 -6.44 0.40
CA GLU A 64 9.64 -7.51 -0.41
C GLU A 64 8.58 -8.14 -1.32
N PRO A 65 8.99 -8.75 -2.45
CA PRO A 65 8.05 -9.46 -3.32
C PRO A 65 7.43 -10.66 -2.60
N LEU A 66 6.15 -10.92 -2.87
CA LEU A 66 5.48 -12.14 -2.43
C LEU A 66 6.14 -13.39 -3.03
N ARG A 67 6.13 -14.47 -2.25
CA ARG A 67 6.60 -15.80 -2.67
C ARG A 67 5.43 -16.73 -2.92
N GLU A 68 5.63 -17.71 -3.79
CA GLU A 68 4.59 -18.68 -4.17
C GLU A 68 4.17 -19.60 -3.01
N ASP A 69 5.00 -19.74 -1.97
CA ASP A 69 4.76 -20.57 -0.79
C ASP A 69 4.10 -19.82 0.39
N GLU A 70 3.74 -18.55 0.20
CA GLU A 70 3.08 -17.74 1.23
C GLU A 70 1.55 -17.88 1.22
N VAL A 71 0.95 -17.82 2.40
CA VAL A 71 -0.51 -17.98 2.57
C VAL A 71 -1.13 -16.65 2.99
N CYS A 72 -2.17 -16.24 2.27
CA CYS A 72 -2.97 -15.08 2.64
C CYS A 72 -3.79 -15.35 3.92
N CYS A 73 -3.70 -14.46 4.90
CA CYS A 73 -4.37 -14.57 6.20
C CYS A 73 -5.27 -13.36 6.44
N VAL A 74 -6.52 -13.60 6.86
CA VAL A 74 -7.49 -12.53 7.15
C VAL A 74 -7.37 -12.09 8.61
N ARG A 75 -7.29 -10.77 8.82
CA ARG A 75 -7.39 -10.13 10.14
C ARG A 75 -8.14 -8.80 10.02
N THR A 76 -8.72 -8.34 11.12
CA THR A 76 -9.26 -6.98 11.18
C THR A 76 -8.12 -5.97 11.22
N LEU A 77 -8.22 -4.92 10.40
CA LEU A 77 -7.44 -3.71 10.54
C LEU A 77 -8.24 -2.75 11.41
N GLU A 78 -7.69 -2.36 12.56
CA GLU A 78 -8.30 -1.31 13.37
C GLU A 78 -8.06 0.02 12.67
N LEU A 79 -9.01 0.49 11.86
CA LEU A 79 -8.91 1.81 11.24
C LEU A 79 -8.93 2.91 12.32
N ARG A 80 -8.28 4.05 12.04
CA ARG A 80 -8.33 5.21 12.94
C ARG A 80 -9.78 5.67 13.05
N ASP A 81 -10.30 5.81 14.27
CA ASP A 81 -11.61 6.42 14.51
C ASP A 81 -11.56 7.90 14.09
N GLY A 82 -12.05 8.19 12.87
CA GLY A 82 -12.65 9.47 12.52
C GLY A 82 -11.84 10.76 12.69
N THR A 83 -10.51 10.73 12.80
CA THR A 83 -9.70 11.97 12.77
C THR A 83 -9.02 12.12 11.42
N GLU A 84 -9.50 13.11 10.69
CA GLU A 84 -9.04 13.60 9.40
C GLU A 84 -7.55 13.92 9.42
N CYS A 85 -6.74 12.91 9.16
CA CYS A 85 -5.51 13.10 8.41
C CYS A 85 -5.70 12.23 7.17
N VAL A 86 -6.44 12.76 6.21
CA VAL A 86 -6.35 12.32 4.82
C VAL A 86 -5.13 13.07 4.28
N PRO A 87 -3.92 12.49 4.24
CA PRO A 87 -2.78 13.23 3.72
C PRO A 87 -2.91 13.20 2.20
N GLN A 88 -3.80 13.98 1.59
CA GLN A 88 -3.88 14.19 0.13
C GLN A 88 -4.17 12.94 -0.74
N ILE A 89 -4.13 11.74 -0.17
CA ILE A 89 -3.93 10.46 -0.85
C ILE A 89 -5.27 9.75 -1.14
N VAL A 90 -6.32 9.94 -0.33
CA VAL A 90 -7.67 9.42 -0.68
C VAL A 90 -8.24 10.16 -1.90
N ARG A 91 -7.80 11.40 -2.17
CA ARG A 91 -8.12 12.10 -3.43
C ARG A 91 -7.41 11.47 -4.63
N LEU A 92 -6.19 10.96 -4.46
CA LEU A 92 -5.48 10.18 -5.48
C LEU A 92 -6.06 8.78 -5.65
N GLY A 93 -6.42 8.07 -4.58
CA GLY A 93 -7.07 6.75 -4.66
C GLY A 93 -8.39 6.80 -5.44
N LYS A 94 -9.27 7.78 -5.17
CA LYS A 94 -10.47 8.00 -6.00
C LYS A 94 -10.12 8.38 -7.45
N ALA A 95 -9.07 9.18 -7.67
CA ALA A 95 -8.64 9.55 -9.02
C ALA A 95 -8.06 8.34 -9.80
N VAL A 96 -7.33 7.44 -9.14
CA VAL A 96 -6.80 6.19 -9.70
C VAL A 96 -7.95 5.21 -10.00
N GLU A 97 -8.93 5.08 -9.10
CA GLU A 97 -10.12 4.25 -9.34
C GLU A 97 -10.98 4.80 -10.50
N LEU A 98 -11.15 6.14 -10.57
CA LEU A 98 -11.81 6.82 -11.69
C LEU A 98 -11.04 6.65 -13.00
N ALA A 99 -9.71 6.72 -12.97
CA ALA A 99 -8.87 6.50 -14.15
C ALA A 99 -8.99 5.05 -14.65
N ARG A 100 -8.98 4.05 -13.76
CA ARG A 100 -9.19 2.63 -14.13
C ARG A 100 -10.56 2.37 -14.77
N LYS A 101 -11.61 3.10 -14.36
CA LYS A 101 -12.95 2.99 -14.98
C LYS A 101 -13.06 3.64 -16.36
N HIS A 102 -12.08 4.45 -16.78
CA HIS A 102 -12.11 5.21 -18.05
C HIS A 102 -10.94 4.89 -19.00
N LEU A 103 -10.09 3.90 -18.71
CA LEU A 103 -9.18 3.38 -19.72
C LEU A 103 -9.98 2.53 -20.73
N PRO A 104 -9.91 2.81 -22.05
CA PRO A 104 -10.43 1.88 -23.06
C PRO A 104 -9.58 0.60 -23.02
N GLY A 105 -10.27 -0.55 -23.08
CA GLY A 105 -9.67 -1.88 -23.09
C GLY A 105 -8.81 -2.17 -24.32
#